data_AF-A0A2M6ZN68-F1
#
_entry.id   AF-A0A2M6ZN68-F1
#
_cell.length_a   1.000
_cell.length_b   1.000
_cell.length_c   1.000
_cell.angle_alpha   90.00
_cell.angle_beta   90.00
_cell.angle_gamma   90.00
#
_symmetry.space_group_name_H-M   'P 1'
#
loop_
_entity.id
_entity.type
_entity.pdbx_description
1 polymer ?
#
loop_
_entity_poly.entity_id
_entity_poly.type
_entity_poly.pdbx_seq_one_letter_code
_entity_poly.pdbx_strand_id
1 'polypeptide(L)'
;MTPDERAAQLEACFHRVREIIQAEEMWERVPERARESSPENLEGLVKFAYFGGFIDMAGVRRLLMVDQPAARQLLVKWYEEVREQGCWLC
;
A
#
# COMPACT_ATOMS: atom_id res chain seq x y z
N MET A 1 -2.40 -21.91 -5.07
CA MET A 1 -3.19 -20.96 -4.28
C MET A 1 -4.55 -20.85 -4.92
N THR A 2 -5.61 -21.18 -4.19
CA THR A 2 -7.00 -21.07 -4.63
C THR A 2 -7.44 -19.59 -4.64
N PRO A 3 -8.55 -19.25 -5.31
CA PRO A 3 -9.11 -17.90 -5.26
C PRO A 3 -9.41 -17.42 -3.83
N ASP A 4 -9.92 -18.30 -2.97
CA ASP A 4 -10.24 -17.99 -1.57
C ASP A 4 -8.99 -17.68 -0.75
N GLU A 5 -7.92 -18.46 -0.93
CA GLU A 5 -6.63 -18.22 -0.28
C GLU A 5 -6.03 -16.87 -0.69
N ARG A 6 -6.17 -16.48 -1.97
CA ARG A 6 -5.71 -15.18 -2.47
C ARG A 6 -6.51 -14.03 -1.86
N ALA A 7 -7.82 -14.18 -1.73
CA ALA A 7 -8.68 -13.18 -1.12
C ALA A 7 -8.34 -13.00 0.37
N ALA A 8 -8.17 -14.10 1.12
CA ALA A 8 -7.77 -14.05 2.52
C ALA A 8 -6.38 -13.43 2.71
N GLN A 9 -5.43 -13.74 1.83
CA GLN A 9 -4.09 -13.17 1.85
C GLN A 9 -4.12 -11.65 1.60
N LEU A 10 -4.93 -11.21 0.62
CA LEU A 10 -5.12 -9.80 0.33
C LEU A 10 -5.73 -9.05 1.53
N GLU A 11 -6.76 -9.63 2.13
CA GLU A 11 -7.42 -9.07 3.31
C GLU A 11 -6.44 -8.92 4.48
N ALA A 12 -5.61 -9.94 4.72
CA ALA A 12 -4.57 -9.88 5.75
C ALA A 12 -3.54 -8.79 5.49
N CYS A 13 -3.09 -8.63 4.23
CA CYS A 13 -2.17 -7.56 3.84
C CYS A 13 -2.79 -6.18 4.00
N PHE A 14 -4.07 -6.03 3.61
CA PHE A 14 -4.84 -4.79 3.76
C PHE A 14 -4.98 -4.39 5.23
N HIS A 15 -5.41 -5.32 6.08
CA HIS A 15 -5.47 -5.10 7.52
C HIS A 15 -4.11 -4.71 8.08
N ARG A 16 -3.04 -5.38 7.64
CA ARG A 16 -1.69 -5.10 8.16
C ARG A 16 -1.21 -3.70 7.83
N VAL A 17 -1.38 -3.23 6.58
CA VAL A 17 -0.97 -1.88 6.22
C VAL A 17 -1.85 -0.82 6.89
N ARG A 18 -3.14 -1.11 7.08
CA ARG A 18 -4.05 -0.26 7.86
C ARG A 18 -3.58 -0.09 9.30
N GLU A 19 -3.21 -1.18 9.99
CA GLU A 19 -2.68 -1.12 11.35
C GLU A 19 -1.43 -0.24 11.45
N ILE A 20 -0.51 -0.37 10.48
CA ILE A 20 0.70 0.46 10.42
C ILE A 20 0.33 1.94 10.29
N ILE A 21 -0.55 2.29 9.36
CA ILE A 21 -0.98 3.68 9.16
C ILE A 21 -1.73 4.24 10.37
N GLN A 22 -2.54 3.40 11.04
CA GLN A 22 -3.25 3.78 12.27
C GLN A 22 -2.30 4.01 13.44
N ALA A 23 -1.25 3.20 13.58
CA ALA A 23 -0.23 3.37 14.62
C ALA A 23 0.53 4.70 14.48
N GLU A 24 0.64 5.19 13.25
CA GLU A 24 1.23 6.50 12.94
C GLU A 24 0.20 7.65 13.00
N GLU A 25 -1.04 7.39 13.45
CA GLU A 25 -2.14 8.36 13.56
C GLU A 25 -2.56 9.00 12.22
N MET A 26 -2.23 8.37 11.09
CA MET A 26 -2.40 8.95 9.74
C MET A 26 -3.60 8.39 8.97
N TRP A 27 -4.39 7.51 9.59
CA TRP A 27 -5.52 6.85 8.93
C TRP A 27 -6.59 7.82 8.43
N GLU A 28 -6.81 8.93 9.14
CA GLU A 28 -7.79 9.94 8.73
C GLU A 28 -7.43 10.61 7.40
N ARG A 29 -6.15 10.64 7.02
CA ARG A 29 -5.66 11.17 5.74
C ARG A 29 -5.88 10.21 4.56
N VAL A 30 -6.20 8.94 4.83
CA VAL A 30 -6.54 7.99 3.78
C VAL A 30 -7.94 8.32 3.24
N PRO A 31 -8.09 8.52 1.91
CA PRO A 31 -9.39 8.78 1.28
C PRO A 31 -10.40 7.69 1.59
N GLU A 32 -11.67 8.03 1.84
CA GLU A 32 -12.71 7.05 2.20
C GLU A 32 -12.84 5.91 1.19
N ARG A 33 -12.78 6.23 -0.11
CA ARG A 33 -12.79 5.26 -1.22
C ARG A 33 -11.66 4.22 -1.15
N ALA A 34 -10.55 4.55 -0.48
CA ALA A 34 -9.38 3.68 -0.34
C ALA A 34 -9.39 2.86 0.95
N ARG A 35 -10.44 2.98 1.78
CA ARG A 35 -10.59 2.25 3.05
C ARG A 35 -11.25 0.89 2.90
N GLU A 36 -11.72 0.55 1.70
CA GLU A 36 -12.26 -0.77 1.37
C GLU A 36 -11.17 -1.70 0.84
N SER A 37 -11.24 -2.97 1.23
CA SER A 37 -10.26 -3.98 0.82
C SER A 37 -10.39 -4.30 -0.67
N SER A 38 -9.36 -3.95 -1.43
CA SER A 38 -9.20 -4.28 -2.84
C SER A 38 -7.72 -4.28 -3.22
N PRO A 39 -7.32 -4.93 -4.33
CA PRO A 39 -5.93 -4.89 -4.78
C PRO A 39 -5.41 -3.46 -5.04
N GLU A 40 -6.25 -2.63 -5.67
CA GLU A 40 -5.90 -1.24 -6.00
C GLU A 40 -5.76 -0.38 -4.73
N ASN A 41 -6.68 -0.54 -3.78
CA ASN A 41 -6.62 0.20 -2.52
C ASN A 41 -5.44 -0.26 -1.66
N LEU A 42 -5.14 -1.56 -1.63
CA LEU A 42 -3.94 -2.08 -0.98
C LEU A 42 -2.67 -1.44 -1.55
N GLU A 43 -2.55 -1.35 -2.89
CA GLU A 43 -1.43 -0.65 -3.53
C GLU A 43 -1.36 0.82 -3.09
N GLY A 44 -2.50 1.52 -3.08
CA GLY A 44 -2.60 2.91 -2.63
C GLY A 44 -2.18 3.11 -1.16
N LEU A 45 -2.60 2.23 -0.26
CA LEU A 45 -2.20 2.27 1.16
C LEU A 45 -0.71 1.98 1.34
N VAL A 46 -0.16 0.99 0.64
CA VAL A 46 1.27 0.68 0.70
C VAL A 46 2.10 1.84 0.13
N LYS A 47 1.67 2.43 -0.98
CA LYS A 47 2.27 3.64 -1.55
C LYS A 47 2.27 4.78 -0.54
N PHE A 48 1.13 5.05 0.10
CA PHE A 48 1.01 6.07 1.14
C PHE A 48 1.96 5.80 2.32
N ALA A 49 1.97 4.57 2.84
CA ALA A 49 2.83 4.19 3.95
C ALA A 49 4.33 4.29 3.61
N TYR A 50 4.71 3.95 2.37
CA TYR A 50 6.08 4.06 1.90
C TYR A 50 6.54 5.52 1.82
N PHE A 51 5.76 6.40 1.18
CA PHE A 51 6.10 7.82 1.10
C PHE A 51 5.99 8.54 2.45
N GLY A 52 5.14 8.05 3.35
CA GLY A 52 5.06 8.52 4.74
C GLY A 52 6.25 8.09 5.60
N GLY A 53 7.08 7.15 5.11
CA GLY A 53 8.23 6.62 5.85
C GLY A 53 7.89 5.54 6.88
N PHE A 54 6.66 5.01 6.88
CA PHE A 54 6.20 4.01 7.85
C PHE A 54 6.69 2.60 7.51
N ILE A 55 7.01 2.37 6.24
CA ILE A 55 7.55 1.11 5.73
C ILE A 55 8.73 1.37 4.79
N ASP A 56 9.62 0.38 4.70
CA ASP A 56 10.71 0.34 3.74
C ASP A 56 10.37 -0.53 2.51
N MET A 57 11.35 -0.69 1.61
CA MET A 57 11.25 -1.58 0.45
C MET A 57 10.90 -3.03 0.82
N ALA A 58 11.39 -3.53 1.96
CA ALA A 58 11.07 -4.88 2.41
C ALA A 58 9.61 -4.96 2.88
N GLY A 59 9.07 -3.89 3.46
CA GLY A 59 7.64 -3.73 3.75
C GLY A 59 6.80 -3.75 2.48
N VAL A 60 7.16 -2.98 1.45
CA VAL A 60 6.44 -2.94 0.15
C VAL A 60 6.33 -4.34 -0.46
N ARG A 61 7.44 -5.07 -0.55
CA ARG A 61 7.47 -6.43 -1.10
C ARG A 61 6.57 -7.39 -0.33
N ARG A 62 6.61 -7.34 1.00
CA ARG A 62 5.81 -8.21 1.87
C ARG A 62 4.32 -7.91 1.76
N LEU A 63 3.94 -6.63 1.76
CA LEU A 63 2.53 -6.22 1.78
C LEU A 63 1.86 -6.36 0.41
N LEU A 64 2.60 -6.19 -0.69
CA LEU A 64 2.08 -6.39 -2.05
C LEU A 64 2.30 -7.80 -2.59
N MET A 65 2.98 -8.67 -1.84
CA MET A 65 3.28 -10.05 -2.24
C MET A 65 4.04 -10.12 -3.58
N VAL A 66 4.94 -9.16 -3.79
CA VAL A 66 5.75 -9.04 -5.03
C VAL A 66 7.22 -9.28 -4.75
N ASP A 67 7.93 -9.68 -5.80
CA ASP A 67 9.39 -9.79 -5.75
C ASP A 67 10.07 -8.42 -5.82
N GLN A 68 11.41 -8.40 -5.68
CA GLN A 68 12.16 -7.16 -5.68
C GLN A 68 12.13 -6.43 -7.04
N PRO A 69 12.26 -7.11 -8.20
CA PRO A 69 12.09 -6.47 -9.50
C PRO A 69 10.74 -5.78 -9.67
N ALA A 70 9.64 -6.44 -9.33
CA ALA A 70 8.30 -5.87 -9.44
C ALA A 70 8.09 -4.68 -8.48
N ALA A 71 8.57 -4.78 -7.24
CA ALA A 71 8.52 -3.65 -6.29
C ALA A 71 9.28 -2.41 -6.82
N ARG A 72 10.43 -2.60 -7.48
CA ARG A 72 11.18 -1.49 -8.07
C ARG A 72 10.43 -0.82 -9.22
N GLN A 73 9.74 -1.61 -10.07
CA GLN A 73 8.94 -1.06 -11.16
C GLN A 73 7.74 -0.25 -10.63
N LEU A 74 7.06 -0.76 -9.59
CA LEU A 74 5.98 -0.03 -8.92
C LEU A 74 6.46 1.31 -8.36
N LEU A 75 7.64 1.35 -7.74
CA LEU A 75 8.18 2.59 -7.20
C LEU A 75 8.43 3.63 -8.29
N VAL A 76 9.00 3.26 -9.43
CA VAL A 76 9.20 4.19 -10.56
C VAL A 76 7.86 4.83 -10.95
N LYS A 77 6.84 4.00 -11.18
CA LYS A 77 5.47 4.46 -11.48
C LYS A 77 4.93 5.38 -10.38
N TRP A 78 5.08 5.02 -9.12
CA TRP A 78 4.55 5.82 -8.01
C TRP A 78 5.24 7.18 -7.88
N TYR A 79 6.55 7.27 -8.09
CA TYR A 79 7.26 8.55 -8.08
C TYR A 79 6.77 9.47 -9.21
N GLU A 80 6.47 8.91 -10.39
CA GLU A 80 5.87 9.66 -11.51
C GLU A 80 4.46 10.14 -11.16
N GLU A 81 3.60 9.26 -10.64
CA GLU A 81 2.23 9.61 -10.22
C GLU A 81 2.22 10.69 -9.12
N VAL A 82 3.09 10.57 -8.12
CA VAL A 82 3.19 11.56 -7.03
C VAL A 82 3.69 12.90 -7.55
N ARG A 83 4.59 12.90 -8.54
CA ARG A 83 5.05 14.13 -9.19
C ARG A 83 3.92 14.84 -9.93
N GLU A 84 3.00 14.10 -10.54
CA GLU A 84 1.90 14.67 -11.33
C GLU A 84 0.68 15.05 -10.48
N GLN A 85 0.34 14.22 -9.51
CA GLN A 85 -0.95 14.27 -8.80
C GLN A 85 -0.81 14.54 -7.29
N GLY A 86 0.43 14.58 -6.78
CA GLY A 86 0.71 14.62 -5.35
C GLY A 86 0.61 13.23 -4.69
N CYS A 87 1.10 13.14 -3.46
CA CYS A 87 0.77 12.03 -2.56
C CYS A 87 -0.26 12.52 -1.54
N TRP A 88 -1.11 11.65 -1.00
CA TRP A 88 -2.14 11.99 0.01
C TRP A 88 -1.56 12.58 1.32
N LEU A 89 -0.26 12.85 1.37
CA LEU A 89 0.44 13.50 2.46
C LEU A 89 0.47 15.05 2.31
N CYS A 90 0.13 15.57 1.13
CA CYS A 90 0.21 16.99 0.76
C CYS A 90 -1.17 17.61 0.53
#